data_AF-A0A4Q0YJE0-F1
#
_entry.id   AF-A0A4Q0YJE0-F1
#
_cell.length_a   1.000
_cell.length_b   1.000
_cell.length_c   1.000
_cell.angle_alpha   90.00
_cell.angle_beta   90.00
_cell.angle_gamma   90.00
#
_symmetry.space_group_name_H-M   'P 1'
#
loop_
_entity.id
_entity.type
_entity.pdbx_description
1 polymer ?
#
loop_
_entity_poly.entity_id
_entity_poly.type
_entity_poly.pdbx_seq_one_letter_code
_entity_poly.pdbx_strand_id
1 'polypeptide(L)'
;MKVKIKNHMNKNELKISRKLTIMFICLFLLFSFSMIYNKAQLETLKKMHEIELSPNKEATEYFMKAMSIHLYITKLHTFIDFDSIFMKPLLALQDKYLEKRFH
;
A
#
# COMPACT_ATOMS: atom_id res chain seq x y z
N MET A 1 1.07 -28.17 45.02
CA MET A 1 0.16 -28.08 43.85
C MET A 1 0.13 -26.68 43.20
N LYS A 2 0.06 -25.57 43.97
CA LYS A 2 -0.01 -24.18 43.43
C LYS A 2 1.18 -23.72 42.57
N VAL A 3 2.40 -24.18 42.84
CA VAL A 3 3.63 -23.75 42.12
C VAL A 3 3.64 -24.22 40.65
N LYS A 4 3.13 -25.43 40.38
CA LYS A 4 3.09 -26.02 39.04
C LYS A 4 2.13 -25.27 38.10
N ILE A 5 1.01 -24.77 38.64
CA ILE A 5 0.01 -23.99 37.91
C ILE A 5 0.56 -22.62 37.52
N LYS A 6 1.29 -21.95 38.44
CA LYS A 6 1.89 -20.62 38.19
C LYS A 6 2.96 -20.67 37.09
N ASN A 7 3.78 -21.72 37.05
CA ASN A 7 4.77 -21.92 35.99
C ASN A 7 4.14 -22.24 34.63
N HIS A 8 3.00 -22.93 34.61
CA HIS A 8 2.30 -23.25 33.36
C HIS A 8 1.62 -22.01 32.75
N MET A 9 1.07 -21.12 33.59
CA MET A 9 0.51 -19.83 33.14
C MET A 9 1.61 -18.92 32.55
N ASN A 10 2.75 -18.76 33.24
CA ASN A 10 3.86 -17.93 32.76
C ASN A 10 4.42 -18.43 31.40
N LYS A 11 4.54 -19.75 31.22
CA LYS A 11 5.02 -20.34 29.96
C LYS A 11 4.05 -20.13 28.78
N ASN A 12 2.75 -20.03 29.06
CA ASN A 12 1.73 -19.75 28.04
C ASN A 12 1.71 -18.27 27.65
N GLU A 13 1.83 -17.35 28.61
CA GLU A 13 1.94 -15.91 28.33
C GLU A 13 3.21 -15.58 27.53
N LEU A 14 4.34 -16.24 27.84
CA LEU A 14 5.58 -16.10 27.07
C LEU A 14 5.48 -16.63 25.63
N LYS A 15 4.65 -17.66 25.40
CA LYS A 15 4.38 -18.16 24.03
C LYS A 15 3.46 -17.22 23.25
N ILE A 16 2.47 -16.62 23.91
CA ILE A 16 1.55 -15.66 23.32
C ILE A 16 2.30 -14.38 22.93
N SER A 17 3.16 -13.86 23.82
CA SER A 17 3.96 -12.67 23.53
C SER A 17 4.91 -12.89 22.36
N ARG A 18 5.60 -14.05 22.28
CA ARG A 18 6.46 -14.40 21.13
C ARG A 18 5.70 -14.47 19.81
N LYS A 19 4.49 -15.05 19.79
CA LYS A 19 3.62 -15.07 18.59
C LYS A 19 3.22 -13.66 18.17
N LEU A 20 2.88 -12.79 19.13
CA LEU A 20 2.56 -11.39 18.86
C LEU A 20 3.75 -10.65 18.25
N THR A 21 4.95 -10.84 18.79
CA THR A 21 6.18 -10.21 18.26
C THR A 21 6.44 -10.63 16.82
N ILE A 22 6.30 -11.92 16.49
CA ILE A 22 6.47 -12.42 15.12
C ILE A 22 5.43 -11.81 14.17
N MET A 23 4.18 -11.66 14.61
CA MET A 23 3.12 -11.02 13.83
C MET A 23 3.46 -9.55 13.53
N PHE A 24 3.94 -8.79 14.52
CA PHE A 24 4.38 -7.41 14.31
C PHE A 24 5.57 -7.30 13.35
N ILE A 25 6.54 -8.22 13.45
CA ILE A 25 7.68 -8.27 12.52
C ILE A 25 7.19 -8.53 11.09
N CYS A 26 6.27 -9.49 10.88
CA CYS A 26 5.69 -9.74 9.57
C CYS A 26 4.96 -8.50 9.02
N LEU A 27 4.18 -7.82 9.85
CA LEU A 27 3.48 -6.61 9.45
C LEU A 27 4.46 -5.49 9.03
N PHE A 28 5.56 -5.33 9.78
CA PHE A 28 6.59 -4.34 9.48
C PHE A 28 7.36 -4.66 8.19
N LEU A 29 7.62 -5.94 7.93
CA LEU A 29 8.22 -6.40 6.67
C LEU A 29 7.30 -6.13 5.47
N LEU A 30 6.01 -6.43 5.60
CA LEU A 30 5.02 -6.14 4.55
C LEU A 30 4.90 -4.64 4.28
N PHE A 31 4.91 -3.81 5.34
CA PHE A 31 4.88 -2.35 5.20
C PHE A 31 6.14 -1.82 4.50
N SER A 32 7.32 -2.33 4.88
CA SER A 32 8.60 -1.95 4.26
C SER A 32 8.67 -2.37 2.79
N PHE A 33 8.19 -3.57 2.47
CA PHE A 33 8.10 -4.07 1.10
C PHE A 33 7.20 -3.19 0.23
N SER A 34 6.04 -2.77 0.76
CA SER A 34 5.13 -1.84 0.08
C SER A 34 5.80 -0.50 -0.27
N MET A 35 6.59 0.06 0.64
CA MET A 35 7.31 1.32 0.41
C MET A 35 8.36 1.19 -0.71
N ILE A 36 9.13 0.10 -0.74
CA ILE A 36 10.12 -0.17 -1.78
C ILE A 36 9.43 -0.38 -3.13
N TYR A 37 8.34 -1.15 -3.15
CA TYR A 37 7.56 -1.42 -4.36
C TYR A 37 7.01 -0.12 -4.99
N ASN A 38 6.48 0.79 -4.17
CA ASN A 38 5.97 2.08 -4.65
C ASN A 38 7.08 2.95 -5.24
N LYS A 39 8.29 2.97 -4.65
CA LYS A 39 9.43 3.70 -5.22
C LYS A 39 9.87 3.13 -6.57
N ALA A 40 10.03 1.81 -6.66
CA ALA A 40 10.43 1.13 -7.90
C ALA A 40 9.40 1.36 -9.02
N GLN A 41 8.11 1.27 -8.69
CA GLN A 41 7.03 1.58 -9.63
C GLN A 41 7.08 3.04 -10.10
N LEU A 42 7.36 3.99 -9.20
CA LEU A 42 7.49 5.41 -9.52
C LEU A 42 8.65 5.69 -10.49
N GLU A 43 9.81 5.08 -10.26
CA GLU A 43 10.97 5.20 -11.15
C GLU A 43 10.71 4.55 -12.52
N THR A 44 10.07 3.39 -12.52
CA THR A 44 9.71 2.69 -13.76
C THR A 44 8.70 3.52 -14.56
N LEU A 45 7.73 4.14 -13.89
CA LEU A 45 6.77 5.07 -14.50
C LEU A 45 7.46 6.27 -15.14
N LYS A 46 8.39 6.91 -14.43
CA LYS A 46 9.19 8.03 -14.97
C LYS A 46 9.97 7.62 -16.22
N LYS A 47 10.53 6.41 -16.21
CA LYS A 47 11.34 5.88 -17.31
C LYS A 47 10.51 5.46 -18.53
N MET A 48 9.34 4.85 -18.33
CA MET A 48 8.50 4.37 -19.43
C MET A 48 7.81 5.49 -20.21
N HIS A 49 7.50 6.61 -19.56
CA HIS A 49 6.66 7.64 -20.17
C HIS A 49 7.41 8.87 -20.68
N GLU A 50 8.77 8.90 -20.67
CA GLU A 50 9.56 10.13 -20.89
C GLU A 50 8.82 11.34 -20.33
N ILE A 51 8.35 11.24 -19.07
CA ILE A 51 7.41 12.23 -18.53
C ILE A 51 8.18 13.54 -18.54
N GLU A 52 7.94 14.38 -19.54
CA GLU A 52 8.35 15.76 -19.54
C GLU A 52 7.68 16.35 -18.31
N LEU A 53 8.44 16.46 -17.22
CA LEU A 53 7.95 17.07 -16.00
C LEU A 53 7.50 18.46 -16.41
N SER A 54 6.20 18.70 -16.30
CA SER A 54 5.69 20.05 -16.47
C SER A 54 6.50 20.97 -15.56
N PRO A 55 6.89 22.16 -16.02
CA PRO A 55 7.54 23.14 -15.15
C PRO A 55 6.70 23.43 -13.89
N ASN A 56 5.38 23.15 -13.95
CA ASN A 56 4.54 23.03 -12.77
C ASN A 56 4.76 21.68 -12.05
N LYS A 57 5.53 21.74 -10.95
CA LYS A 57 5.77 20.59 -10.05
C LYS A 57 4.48 20.01 -9.47
N GLU A 58 3.48 20.84 -9.20
CA GLU A 58 2.22 20.41 -8.61
C GLU A 58 1.40 19.57 -9.60
N ALA A 59 1.31 20.02 -10.85
CA ALA A 59 0.67 19.26 -11.92
C ALA A 59 1.36 17.92 -12.18
N THR A 60 2.69 17.88 -12.08
CA THR A 60 3.46 16.63 -12.18
C THR A 60 3.14 15.68 -11.02
N GLU A 61 3.07 16.17 -9.78
CA GLU A 61 2.70 15.34 -8.63
C GLU A 61 1.29 14.75 -8.74
N TYR A 62 0.33 15.56 -9.20
CA TYR A 62 -1.04 15.09 -9.44
C TYR A 62 -1.09 14.03 -10.55
N PHE A 63 -0.35 14.22 -11.63
CA PHE A 63 -0.22 13.21 -12.69
C PHE A 63 0.38 11.90 -12.17
N MET A 64 1.47 11.96 -11.39
CA MET A 64 2.10 10.75 -10.83
C MET A 64 1.17 10.01 -9.87
N LYS A 65 0.35 10.75 -9.08
CA LYS A 65 -0.66 10.16 -8.19
C LYS A 65 -1.81 9.52 -8.97
N ALA A 66 -2.31 10.17 -10.01
CA ALA A 66 -3.34 9.58 -10.88
C ALA A 66 -2.83 8.29 -11.54
N MET A 67 -1.59 8.31 -12.03
CA MET A 67 -0.99 7.17 -12.72
C MET A 67 -0.69 6.01 -11.77
N SER A 68 -0.27 6.28 -10.52
CA SER A 68 -0.07 5.22 -9.53
C SER A 68 -1.39 4.53 -9.16
N ILE A 69 -2.48 5.30 -9.03
CA ILE A 69 -3.83 4.75 -8.79
C ILE A 69 -4.29 3.94 -10.00
N HIS A 70 -4.07 4.44 -11.22
CA HIS A 70 -4.41 3.73 -12.45
C HIS A 70 -3.72 2.36 -12.53
N LEU A 71 -2.42 2.29 -12.23
CA LEU A 71 -1.69 1.01 -12.19
C LEU A 71 -2.22 0.08 -11.09
N TYR A 72 -2.60 0.63 -9.94
CA TYR A 72 -3.19 -0.15 -8.86
C TYR A 72 -4.53 -0.74 -9.27
N ILE A 73 -5.42 0.07 -9.84
CA ILE A 73 -6.72 -0.33 -10.39
C ILE A 73 -6.54 -1.40 -11.46
N THR A 74 -5.60 -1.22 -12.39
CA THR A 74 -5.33 -2.18 -13.47
C THR A 74 -4.94 -3.55 -12.91
N LYS A 75 -4.11 -3.57 -11.86
CA LYS A 75 -3.71 -4.82 -11.19
C LYS A 75 -4.86 -5.42 -10.38
N LEU A 76 -5.61 -4.60 -9.66
CA LEU A 76 -6.74 -5.02 -8.84
C LEU A 76 -7.90 -5.55 -9.68
N HIS A 77 -8.11 -5.01 -10.87
CA HIS A 77 -9.17 -5.43 -11.79
C HIS A 77 -9.02 -6.88 -12.25
N THR A 78 -7.80 -7.42 -12.22
CA THR A 78 -7.55 -8.85 -12.44
C THR A 78 -8.31 -9.74 -11.44
N PHE A 79 -8.69 -9.20 -10.29
CA PHE A 79 -9.30 -9.95 -9.18
C PHE A 79 -10.69 -9.47 -8.79
N ILE A 80 -11.04 -8.21 -9.11
CA ILE A 80 -12.28 -7.56 -8.67
C ILE A 80 -12.85 -6.75 -9.83
N ASP A 81 -14.13 -6.92 -10.13
CA ASP A 81 -14.80 -6.19 -11.21
C ASP A 81 -14.76 -4.67 -11.03
N PHE A 82 -14.72 -3.95 -12.16
CA PHE A 82 -14.76 -2.49 -12.20
C PHE A 82 -16.00 -1.88 -11.53
N ASP A 83 -17.13 -2.59 -11.55
CA ASP A 83 -18.39 -2.12 -10.97
C ASP A 83 -18.52 -2.40 -9.47
N SER A 84 -17.50 -3.02 -8.86
CA SER A 84 -17.51 -3.32 -7.43
C SER A 84 -17.52 -2.06 -6.57
N ILE A 85 -18.12 -2.18 -5.38
CA ILE A 85 -18.10 -1.13 -4.35
C ILE A 85 -16.66 -0.71 -4.00
N PHE A 86 -15.69 -1.62 -4.13
CA PHE A 86 -14.28 -1.36 -3.85
C PHE A 86 -13.58 -0.55 -4.94
N MET A 87 -14.01 -0.67 -6.20
CA MET A 87 -13.36 0.01 -7.31
C MET A 87 -13.87 1.45 -7.51
N LYS A 88 -15.15 1.71 -7.23
CA LYS A 88 -15.77 3.05 -7.31
C LYS A 88 -14.96 4.17 -6.62
N PRO A 89 -14.52 4.03 -5.35
CA PRO A 89 -13.75 5.08 -4.70
C PRO A 89 -12.36 5.27 -5.30
N LEU A 90 -11.75 4.21 -5.85
CA LEU A 90 -10.42 4.29 -6.49
C LEU A 90 -10.49 5.04 -7.81
N LEU A 91 -11.52 4.77 -8.63
CA LEU A 91 -11.77 5.47 -9.89
C LEU A 91 -12.04 6.97 -9.64
N ALA A 92 -12.92 7.29 -8.68
CA ALA A 92 -13.20 8.67 -8.29
C ALA A 92 -11.94 9.40 -7.80
N LEU A 93 -11.04 8.68 -7.11
CA LEU A 93 -9.77 9.25 -6.65
C LEU A 93 -8.80 9.51 -7.82
N GLN A 94 -8.73 8.60 -8.79
CA GLN A 94 -7.96 8.79 -10.02
C GLN A 94 -8.43 10.04 -10.77
N ASP A 95 -9.74 10.16 -10.98
CA ASP A 95 -10.36 11.28 -11.71
C ASP A 95 -10.08 12.61 -11.02
N LYS A 96 -10.20 12.65 -9.68
CA LYS A 96 -9.87 13.85 -8.89
C LYS A 96 -8.42 14.31 -9.08
N TYR A 97 -7.48 13.39 -9.22
CA TYR A 97 -6.08 13.75 -9.46
C TYR A 97 -5.81 14.13 -10.92
N LEU A 98 -6.56 13.57 -11.88
CA LEU A 98 -6.50 14.01 -13.27
C LEU A 98 -7.07 15.41 -13.45
N GLU A 99 -8.21 15.72 -12.84
CA GLU A 99 -8.85 17.04 -12.92
C GLU A 99 -7.92 18.14 -12.36
N LYS A 100 -7.26 17.87 -11.22
CA LYS A 100 -6.27 18.77 -10.61
C LYS A 100 -4.99 18.97 -11.42
N ARG A 101 -4.71 18.14 -12.43
CA ARG A 101 -3.57 18.33 -13.33
C ARG A 101 -3.82 19.48 -14.32
N PHE A 102 -5.08 19.72 -14.69
CA PHE A 102 -5.47 20.66 -15.75
C PHE A 102 -5.81 22.07 -15.23
N HIS A 103 -5.78 22.26 -13.91
CA HIS A 103 -5.94 23.55 -13.22
C HIS A 103 -4.62 24.01 -12.62
#